data_AF-A0A2V7K726-F1
#
_entry.id   AF-A0A2V7K726-F1
#
_cell.length_a   1.000
_cell.length_b   1.000
_cell.length_c   1.000
_cell.angle_alpha   90.00
_cell.angle_beta   90.00
_cell.angle_gamma   90.00
#
_symmetry.space_group_name_H-M   'P 1'
#
loop_
_entity.id
_entity.type
_entity.pdbx_description
1 polymer ?
#
loop_
_entity_poly.entity_id
_entity_poly.type
_entity_poly.pdbx_seq_one_letter_code
_entity_poly.pdbx_strand_id
1 'polypeptide(L)'
;KASAGNQLYTMLYHPSGAGQTIASNFPVSMEQQSAVAGVNNRTEVTASPVFSIGAWHRMEFVLQLNTIGQANGVFRWWIDGTLVMDYPDMIYVDAANPLGFFTFKFWPYWGGGGGTRTRDDYIQVDHLYLSGIPK
;
A
#
# COMPACT_ATOMS: atom_id res chain seq x y z
N LYS A 1 -10.67 -21.52 -7.00
CA LYS A 1 -9.64 -21.76 -5.96
C LYS A 1 -9.31 -20.41 -5.33
N ALA A 2 -9.62 -20.20 -4.06
CA ALA A 2 -9.18 -19.00 -3.35
C ALA A 2 -7.71 -19.24 -2.96
N SER A 3 -6.75 -18.65 -3.69
CA SER A 3 -5.41 -18.53 -3.16
C SER A 3 -5.41 -17.42 -2.13
N ALA A 4 -4.64 -17.57 -1.05
CA ALA A 4 -4.16 -16.41 -0.32
C ALA A 4 -3.22 -15.66 -1.28
N GLY A 5 -3.81 -14.82 -2.14
CA GLY A 5 -3.08 -14.06 -3.13
C GLY A 5 -2.12 -13.11 -2.44
N ASN A 6 -0.94 -12.93 -3.01
CA ASN A 6 -0.06 -11.83 -2.62
C ASN A 6 -0.83 -10.52 -2.82
N GLN A 7 -0.94 -9.72 -1.76
CA GLN A 7 -1.62 -8.43 -1.81
C GLN A 7 -0.72 -7.32 -1.27
N LEU A 8 -0.88 -6.15 -1.85
CA LEU A 8 -0.29 -4.91 -1.38
C LEU A 8 -1.41 -4.04 -0.82
N TYR A 9 -1.24 -3.51 0.38
CA TYR A 9 -2.13 -2.50 0.93
C TYR A 9 -1.32 -1.33 1.50
N THR A 10 -1.94 -0.17 1.54
CA THR A 10 -1.35 1.04 2.10
C THR A 10 -2.13 1.49 3.30
N MET A 11 -1.46 1.99 4.34
CA MET A 11 -2.13 2.49 5.54
C MET A 11 -1.75 3.94 5.82
N LEU A 12 -2.68 4.65 6.45
CA LEU A 12 -2.40 5.89 7.17
C LEU A 12 -2.11 5.50 8.62
N TYR A 13 -0.86 5.66 9.05
CA TYR A 13 -0.40 5.22 10.37
C TYR A 13 -0.48 6.37 11.38
N HIS A 14 -0.68 6.06 12.66
CA HIS A 14 -0.68 7.10 13.68
C HIS A 14 0.76 7.61 13.92
N PRO A 15 1.01 8.93 13.95
CA PRO A 15 2.36 9.50 14.01
C PRO A 15 3.18 9.12 15.25
N SER A 16 2.54 8.76 16.36
CA SER A 16 3.22 8.34 17.59
C SER A 16 3.47 6.83 17.68
N GLY A 17 3.01 6.05 16.70
CA GLY A 17 2.96 4.58 16.80
C GLY A 17 2.00 4.05 17.88
N ALA A 18 1.38 4.94 18.67
CA ALA A 18 0.31 4.59 19.59
C ALA A 18 -0.94 4.13 18.81
N GLY A 19 -1.78 3.34 19.46
CA GLY A 19 -2.98 2.74 18.88
C GLY A 19 -3.97 3.75 18.26
N GLN A 20 -5.11 3.25 17.80
CA GLN A 20 -6.08 3.99 16.98
C GLN A 20 -6.71 5.21 17.70
N THR A 21 -5.98 6.32 17.77
CA THR A 21 -6.42 7.62 18.31
C THR A 21 -6.66 8.65 17.20
N ILE A 22 -7.33 9.75 17.53
CA ILE A 22 -7.63 10.83 16.59
C ILE A 22 -6.33 11.51 16.15
N ALA A 23 -6.09 11.58 14.84
CA ALA A 23 -5.03 12.36 14.23
C ALA A 23 -5.53 13.12 12.99
N SER A 24 -4.79 14.16 12.61
CA SER A 24 -5.01 14.95 11.40
C SER A 24 -3.83 14.92 10.43
N ASN A 25 -2.72 14.28 10.82
CA ASN A 25 -1.52 14.11 10.01
C ASN A 25 -1.00 12.69 10.22
N PHE A 26 -0.71 12.00 9.13
CA PHE A 26 -0.40 10.58 9.12
C PHE A 26 0.89 10.33 8.34
N PRO A 27 1.87 9.64 8.95
CA PRO A 27 2.79 8.83 8.20
C PRO A 27 2.05 7.80 7.38
N VAL A 28 2.65 7.34 6.30
CA VAL A 28 2.04 6.32 5.45
C VAL A 28 2.88 5.06 5.44
N SER A 29 2.22 3.91 5.35
CA SER A 29 2.88 2.61 5.19
C SER A 29 2.46 1.89 3.92
N MET A 30 3.38 1.09 3.38
CA MET A 30 3.07 0.03 2.43
C MET A 30 3.30 -1.30 3.13
N GLU A 31 2.34 -2.22 2.97
CA GLU A 31 2.42 -3.56 3.50
C GLU A 31 2.15 -4.58 2.40
N GLN A 32 3.10 -5.49 2.21
CA GLN A 32 2.91 -6.66 1.37
C GLN A 32 2.51 -7.83 2.27
N GLN A 33 1.35 -8.44 2.03
CA GLN A 33 0.96 -9.70 2.65
C GLN A 33 1.02 -10.80 1.60
N SER A 34 2.04 -11.66 1.70
CA SER A 34 2.44 -12.56 0.61
C SER A 34 2.34 -14.04 0.97
N ALA A 35 1.94 -14.85 0.00
CA ALA A 35 2.15 -16.30 -0.01
C ALA A 35 3.37 -16.73 -0.86
N VAL A 36 4.04 -15.78 -1.51
CA VAL A 36 5.27 -15.99 -2.30
C VAL A 36 6.48 -16.02 -1.36
N ALA A 37 7.37 -17.01 -1.54
CA ALA A 37 8.58 -17.15 -0.73
C ALA A 37 9.64 -16.10 -1.10
N GLY A 38 10.14 -15.34 -0.12
CA GLY A 38 11.17 -14.30 -0.33
C GLY A 38 11.47 -13.51 0.94
N VAL A 39 11.81 -12.22 0.84
CA VAL A 39 12.10 -11.31 2.00
C VAL A 39 10.81 -10.90 2.76
N ASN A 40 9.89 -11.86 2.85
CA ASN A 40 8.55 -11.93 3.43
C ASN A 40 8.04 -10.73 4.24
N ASN A 41 6.91 -10.20 3.78
CA ASN A 41 6.07 -9.18 4.41
C ASN A 41 6.80 -7.91 4.82
N ARG A 42 7.03 -7.08 3.80
CA ARG A 42 7.56 -5.74 3.95
C ARG A 42 6.51 -4.83 4.55
N THR A 43 6.88 -4.14 5.62
CA THR A 43 6.16 -3.00 6.17
C THR A 43 7.16 -1.88 6.25
N GLU A 44 6.96 -0.86 5.43
CA GLU A 44 7.76 0.34 5.50
C GLU A 44 6.86 1.53 5.70
N VAL A 45 7.28 2.39 6.62
CA VAL A 45 6.54 3.56 7.07
C VAL A 45 7.39 4.78 6.80
N THR A 46 6.78 5.86 6.32
CA THR A 46 7.49 7.14 6.25
C THR A 46 7.85 7.61 7.65
N ALA A 47 9.05 8.14 7.85
CA ALA A 47 9.46 8.65 9.16
C ALA A 47 8.68 9.90 9.60
N SER A 48 8.08 10.62 8.64
CA SER A 48 7.31 11.84 8.88
C SER A 48 5.90 11.74 8.30
N PRO A 49 4.93 12.48 8.87
CA PRO A 49 3.61 12.60 8.28
C PRO A 49 3.67 13.25 6.90
N VAL A 50 2.99 12.63 5.94
CA VAL A 50 2.91 13.10 4.54
C VAL A 50 1.48 13.16 4.02
N PHE A 51 0.50 12.70 4.81
CA PHE A 51 -0.91 12.77 4.49
C PHE A 51 -1.66 13.53 5.59
N SER A 52 -2.50 14.49 5.22
CA SER A 52 -3.21 15.36 6.15
C SER A 52 -4.71 15.38 5.90
N ILE A 53 -5.49 15.63 6.96
CA ILE A 53 -6.95 15.78 6.86
C ILE A 53 -7.30 17.20 6.43
N GLY A 54 -8.30 17.33 5.56
CA GLY A 54 -8.80 18.63 5.09
C GLY A 54 -8.10 19.16 3.83
N ALA A 55 -7.20 18.37 3.24
CA ALA A 55 -6.53 18.67 1.98
C ALA A 55 -6.78 17.56 0.95
N TRP A 56 -6.76 17.93 -0.33
CA TRP A 56 -6.65 16.97 -1.42
C TRP A 56 -5.19 16.55 -1.57
N HIS A 57 -4.96 15.25 -1.63
CA HIS A 57 -3.63 14.67 -1.84
C HIS A 57 -3.62 13.88 -3.14
N ARG A 58 -2.59 14.08 -3.97
CA ARG A 58 -2.39 13.26 -5.17
C ARG A 58 -1.49 12.07 -4.82
N MET A 59 -2.03 10.87 -4.93
CA MET A 59 -1.31 9.62 -4.69
C MET A 59 -0.99 8.95 -6.03
N GLU A 60 0.28 8.62 -6.25
CA GLU A 60 0.73 7.99 -7.50
C GLU A 60 1.50 6.72 -7.16
N PHE A 61 1.16 5.62 -7.83
CA PHE A 61 1.78 4.31 -7.60
C PHE A 61 2.34 3.76 -8.91
N VAL A 62 3.57 3.27 -8.87
CA VAL A 62 4.17 2.52 -9.98
C VAL A 62 4.55 1.13 -9.48
N LEU A 63 4.00 0.12 -10.12
CA LEU A 63 4.26 -1.28 -9.81
C LEU A 63 4.77 -2.00 -11.06
N GLN A 64 5.82 -2.80 -10.90
CA GLN A 64 6.34 -3.67 -11.95
C GLN A 64 6.53 -5.08 -11.40
N LEU A 65 5.98 -6.08 -12.10
CA LEU A 65 6.20 -7.48 -11.75
C LEU A 65 7.67 -7.84 -11.85
N ASN A 66 8.11 -8.70 -10.93
CA ASN A 66 9.41 -9.36 -11.04
C ASN A 66 9.39 -10.47 -12.10
N THR A 67 10.58 -10.85 -12.55
CA THR A 67 10.81 -12.10 -13.27
C THR A 67 10.76 -13.26 -12.25
N ILE A 68 10.08 -14.36 -12.58
CA ILE A 68 10.02 -15.54 -11.69
C ILE A 68 11.43 -16.01 -11.37
N GLY A 69 11.73 -16.17 -10.08
CA GLY A 69 13.06 -16.55 -9.58
C GLY A 69 14.05 -15.39 -9.39
N GLN A 70 13.63 -14.15 -9.65
CA GLN A 70 14.45 -12.94 -9.46
C GLN A 70 13.71 -11.90 -8.61
N ALA A 71 14.46 -11.16 -7.78
CA ALA A 71 13.97 -10.04 -6.98
C ALA A 71 14.22 -8.71 -7.71
N ASN A 72 13.48 -8.47 -8.79
CA ASN A 72 13.65 -7.31 -9.68
C ASN A 72 12.33 -6.62 -10.03
N GLY A 73 11.28 -6.85 -9.23
CA GLY A 73 10.05 -6.07 -9.31
C GLY A 73 10.23 -4.68 -8.70
N VAL A 74 9.33 -3.76 -9.03
CA VAL A 74 9.40 -2.37 -8.57
C VAL A 74 8.12 -1.99 -7.83
N PHE A 75 8.26 -1.34 -6.67
CA PHE A 75 7.22 -0.52 -6.04
C PHE A 75 7.74 0.89 -5.88
N ARG A 76 7.00 1.88 -6.37
CA ARG A 76 7.23 3.28 -6.03
C ARG A 76 5.92 3.97 -5.70
N TRP A 77 5.98 4.86 -4.73
CA TRP A 77 4.84 5.65 -4.30
C TRP A 77 5.24 7.10 -4.12
N TRP A 78 4.44 7.99 -4.69
CA TRP A 78 4.51 9.44 -4.48
C TRP A 78 3.23 9.97 -3.83
N ILE A 79 3.40 10.97 -2.98
CA ILE A 79 2.31 11.80 -2.45
C ILE A 79 2.66 13.25 -2.74
N ASP A 80 1.76 13.96 -3.42
CA ASP A 80 1.93 15.36 -3.85
C ASP A 80 3.25 15.60 -4.59
N GLY A 81 3.62 14.65 -5.45
CA GLY A 81 4.86 14.69 -6.24
C GLY A 81 6.14 14.33 -5.47
N THR A 82 6.06 14.10 -4.16
CA THR A 82 7.21 13.68 -3.35
C THR A 82 7.30 12.16 -3.33
N LEU A 83 8.46 11.59 -3.70
CA LEU A 83 8.72 10.15 -3.64
C LEU A 83 8.82 9.73 -2.16
N VAL A 84 7.85 8.96 -1.68
CA VAL A 84 7.79 8.52 -0.28
C VAL A 84 8.34 7.11 -0.08
N MET A 85 8.34 6.28 -1.12
CA MET A 85 8.84 4.90 -1.10
C MET A 85 9.39 4.49 -2.47
N ASP A 86 10.54 3.80 -2.49
CA ASP A 86 11.18 3.27 -3.70
C ASP A 86 11.86 1.92 -3.40
N TYR A 87 11.26 0.84 -3.91
CA TYR A 87 11.79 -0.52 -3.79
C TYR A 87 12.04 -1.12 -5.17
N PRO A 88 13.30 -1.34 -5.56
CA PRO A 88 13.67 -1.92 -6.84
C PRO A 88 13.81 -3.45 -6.82
N ASP A 89 13.52 -4.11 -5.69
CA ASP A 89 13.78 -5.52 -5.44
C ASP A 89 12.52 -6.29 -4.97
N MET A 90 11.35 -5.84 -5.40
CA MET A 90 10.07 -6.47 -5.03
C MET A 90 9.94 -7.87 -5.64
N ILE A 91 9.29 -8.76 -4.90
CA ILE A 91 8.89 -10.09 -5.38
C ILE A 91 7.36 -10.18 -5.28
N TYR A 92 6.70 -10.16 -6.43
CA TYR A 92 5.24 -10.24 -6.55
C TYR A 92 4.75 -11.63 -6.92
N VAL A 93 5.50 -12.32 -7.77
CA VAL A 93 5.14 -13.63 -8.34
C VAL A 93 6.30 -14.61 -8.24
N ASP A 94 5.97 -15.90 -8.13
CA ASP A 94 6.90 -17.01 -8.19
C ASP A 94 6.34 -18.16 -9.06
N ALA A 95 7.06 -19.28 -9.13
CA ALA A 95 6.64 -20.42 -9.95
C ALA A 95 5.34 -21.08 -9.46
N ALA A 96 5.04 -20.98 -8.16
CA ALA A 96 3.82 -21.52 -7.56
C ALA A 96 2.63 -20.55 -7.66
N ASN A 97 2.90 -19.25 -7.71
CA ASN A 97 1.94 -18.15 -7.75
C ASN A 97 2.30 -17.19 -8.91
N PRO A 98 2.14 -17.60 -10.18
CA PRO A 98 2.61 -16.83 -11.33
C PRO A 98 1.65 -15.71 -11.79
N LEU A 99 0.46 -15.59 -11.17
CA LEU A 99 -0.55 -14.63 -11.59
C LEU A 99 -0.11 -13.20 -11.24
N GLY A 100 0.01 -12.35 -12.26
CA GLY A 100 0.37 -10.95 -12.11
C GLY A 100 -0.74 -10.08 -11.50
N PHE A 101 -0.61 -8.76 -11.62
CA PHE A 101 -1.63 -7.82 -11.11
C PHE A 101 -2.99 -8.06 -11.79
N PHE A 102 -4.00 -8.42 -10.99
CA PHE A 102 -5.32 -8.82 -11.50
C PHE A 102 -6.48 -8.05 -10.84
N THR A 103 -6.22 -7.26 -9.80
CA THR A 103 -7.26 -6.49 -9.11
C THR A 103 -6.67 -5.24 -8.48
N PHE A 104 -7.38 -4.13 -8.63
CA PHE A 104 -7.23 -2.93 -7.82
C PHE A 104 -8.43 -2.84 -6.87
N LYS A 105 -8.18 -2.51 -5.60
CA LYS A 105 -9.23 -2.34 -4.59
C LYS A 105 -9.05 -0.99 -3.92
N PHE A 106 -10.14 -0.27 -3.74
CA PHE A 106 -10.21 0.90 -2.90
C PHE A 106 -11.21 0.63 -1.77
N TRP A 107 -10.69 0.16 -0.62
CA TRP A 107 -11.48 -0.17 0.56
C TRP A 107 -10.97 0.63 1.76
N PRO A 108 -11.38 1.90 1.91
CA PRO A 108 -10.95 2.72 3.03
C PRO A 108 -11.73 2.33 4.30
N TYR A 109 -11.23 1.35 5.03
CA TYR A 109 -11.77 0.97 6.33
C TYR A 109 -10.81 1.33 7.45
N TRP A 110 -11.37 1.66 8.61
CA TRP A 110 -10.63 1.77 9.86
C TRP A 110 -10.60 0.38 10.52
N GLY A 111 -9.44 -0.08 11.00
CA GLY A 111 -9.33 -1.39 11.64
C GLY A 111 -7.93 -2.01 11.60
N GLY A 112 -7.84 -3.29 11.93
CA GLY A 112 -6.61 -4.09 11.91
C GLY A 112 -5.94 -4.29 13.28
N GLY A 113 -6.02 -3.29 14.18
CA GLY A 113 -5.36 -3.32 15.49
C GLY A 113 -6.28 -3.29 16.72
N GLY A 114 -7.60 -3.26 16.52
CA GLY A 114 -8.59 -3.07 17.59
C GLY A 114 -8.71 -1.62 18.07
N GLY A 115 -9.79 -1.32 18.81
CA GLY A 115 -10.14 0.03 19.26
C GLY A 115 -11.66 0.23 19.22
N THR A 116 -12.13 1.43 19.58
CA THR A 116 -13.54 1.81 19.39
C THR A 116 -13.61 3.08 18.57
N ARG A 117 -14.31 3.02 17.43
CA ARG A 117 -14.61 4.20 16.64
C ARG A 117 -15.60 5.07 17.40
N THR A 118 -15.20 6.31 17.71
CA THR A 118 -16.00 7.24 18.54
C THR A 118 -16.70 8.33 17.75
N ARG A 119 -16.48 8.40 16.43
CA ARG A 119 -17.07 9.38 15.52
C ARG A 119 -17.12 8.89 14.08
N ASP A 120 -17.91 9.58 13.27
CA ASP A 120 -17.86 9.42 11.82
C ASP A 120 -16.65 10.13 11.23
N ASP A 121 -16.10 9.53 10.18
CA ASP A 121 -15.03 10.06 9.35
C ASP A 121 -15.40 9.76 7.90
N TYR A 122 -14.98 10.66 7.00
CA TYR A 122 -15.32 10.62 5.59
C TYR A 122 -14.03 10.70 4.76
N ILE A 123 -13.97 9.92 3.69
CA ILE A 123 -12.92 10.02 2.67
C ILE A 123 -13.60 10.39 1.36
N GLN A 124 -13.09 11.46 0.74
CA GLN A 124 -13.49 11.87 -0.59
C GLN A 124 -12.42 11.40 -1.57
N VAL A 125 -12.86 10.90 -2.72
CA VAL A 125 -11.97 10.46 -3.80
C VAL A 125 -12.45 11.10 -5.07
N ASP A 126 -11.50 11.60 -5.84
CA ASP A 126 -11.74 12.11 -7.17
C ASP A 126 -10.57 11.71 -8.08
N HIS A 127 -10.83 11.63 -9.39
CA HIS A 127 -9.84 11.36 -10.43
C HIS A 127 -9.00 10.09 -10.21
N LEU A 128 -9.64 8.91 -10.30
CA LEU A 128 -8.95 7.63 -10.35
C LEU A 128 -8.49 7.30 -11.78
N TYR A 129 -7.17 7.14 -11.94
CA TYR A 129 -6.56 6.67 -13.18
C TYR A 129 -5.82 5.36 -12.96
N LEU A 130 -6.02 4.40 -13.87
CA LEU A 130 -5.26 3.16 -13.89
C LEU A 130 -4.73 2.95 -15.30
N SER A 131 -3.41 2.78 -15.41
CA SER A 131 -2.73 2.48 -16.67
C SER A 131 -1.74 1.36 -16.44
N GLY A 132 -1.54 0.52 -17.45
CA GLY A 132 -0.54 -0.52 -17.42
C GLY A 132 -0.44 -1.19 -18.78
N ILE A 133 0.61 -1.99 -18.94
CA ILE A 133 0.77 -2.86 -20.09
C ILE A 133 0.30 -4.25 -19.65
N PRO A 134 -0.77 -4.81 -20.25
CA PRO A 134 -1.15 -6.19 -20.00
C PRO A 134 0.02 -7.11 -20.35
N LYS A 135 0.31 -8.09 -19.48
CA LYS A 135 1.30 -9.14 -19.76
C LYS A 135 0.66 -10.28 -20.53
#